data_AF-A0A397VTS6-F1
#
_entry.id   AF-A0A397VTS6-F1
#
_cell.length_a   1.000
_cell.length_b   1.000
_cell.length_c   1.000
_cell.angle_alpha   90.00
_cell.angle_beta   90.00
_cell.angle_gamma   90.00
#
_symmetry.space_group_name_H-M   'P 1'
#
loop_
_entity.id
_entity.type
_entity.pdbx_description
1 polymer ?
#
loop_
_entity_poly.entity_id
_entity_poly.type
_entity_poly.pdbx_seq_one_letter_code
_entity_poly.pdbx_strand_id
1 'polypeptide(L)'
;MENFTIEKRSSINDRIIQGNNINSPCRWDLSIITNCQGSIYFFWIYYISITICFILLVTSLVILIYKLPWNSNLISNLGPIKGFLIWMILHGTFRAISMLIITNNWLHDNYIIKSIINIFGWSFGCIAAATYLVSIFKVLPRLALNSNTVFNIEAANNLIVDHFIPKDSTVLKIYWTFTIIMITTSLILSIFKGYFQMVDKESLFNIIQSIILIEYCIAYILGALCFIKYGSLVVKLLDESAKLMGLEDIRKSESKASRLVNYRTYLNKLKIMNFSLSIIVCCVYKL
;
A
#
# COMPACT_ATOMS: atom_id res chain seq x y z
N MET A 1 4.96 56.87 -1.04
CA MET A 1 4.63 56.03 0.13
C MET A 1 3.54 55.08 -0.33
N GLU A 2 3.94 53.94 -0.86
CA GLU A 2 3.03 52.88 -1.30
C GLU A 2 2.58 52.09 -0.06
N ASN A 3 1.27 52.09 0.21
CA ASN A 3 0.69 51.22 1.21
C ASN A 3 0.41 49.86 0.57
N PHE A 4 1.31 48.91 0.84
CA PHE A 4 1.08 47.48 0.62
C PHE A 4 0.02 46.98 1.61
N THR A 5 -1.20 46.77 1.14
CA THR A 5 -2.18 45.95 1.87
C THR A 5 -1.88 44.48 1.59
N ILE A 6 -1.31 43.81 2.60
CA ILE A 6 -1.10 42.36 2.63
C ILE A 6 -2.47 41.71 2.71
N GLU A 7 -2.94 41.18 1.58
CA GLU A 7 -4.16 40.38 1.52
C GLU A 7 -3.90 39.00 2.13
N LYS A 8 -4.50 38.78 3.29
CA LYS A 8 -4.38 37.56 4.10
C LYS A 8 -5.13 36.42 3.38
N ARG A 9 -4.44 35.61 2.59
CA ARG A 9 -4.97 34.32 2.08
C ARG A 9 -5.25 33.38 3.25
N SER A 10 -6.50 33.29 3.67
CA SER A 10 -6.98 32.21 4.51
C SER A 10 -8.32 31.65 4.01
N SER A 11 -8.40 30.32 4.07
CA SER A 11 -9.58 29.44 4.07
C SER A 11 -10.39 29.27 2.78
N ILE A 12 -10.13 28.15 2.09
CA ILE A 12 -11.06 26.99 1.96
C ILE A 12 -12.55 27.37 1.96
N ASN A 13 -13.01 28.19 1.00
CA ASN A 13 -14.42 28.37 0.70
C ASN A 13 -14.56 29.13 -0.63
N ASP A 14 -14.33 28.41 -1.73
CA ASP A 14 -14.65 28.93 -3.06
C ASP A 14 -16.17 28.89 -3.24
N ARG A 15 -16.79 30.08 -3.26
CA ARG A 15 -18.21 30.26 -3.57
C ARG A 15 -18.40 30.29 -5.09
N ILE A 16 -19.44 29.60 -5.57
CA ILE A 16 -19.94 29.74 -6.95
C ILE A 16 -20.90 30.93 -6.98
N ILE A 17 -20.74 31.83 -7.97
CA ILE A 17 -21.81 32.75 -8.37
C ILE A 17 -22.52 32.09 -9.55
N GLN A 18 -23.67 31.45 -9.29
CA GLN A 18 -24.65 31.12 -10.32
C GLN A 18 -25.95 31.82 -9.96
N GLY A 19 -26.48 32.57 -10.92
CA GLY A 19 -27.80 33.17 -10.83
C GLY A 19 -28.83 32.07 -10.54
N ASN A 20 -29.58 32.29 -9.46
CA ASN A 20 -30.71 31.51 -8.96
C ASN A 20 -30.37 30.16 -8.28
N ASN A 21 -30.18 30.26 -6.96
CA ASN A 21 -30.55 29.29 -5.91
C ASN A 21 -30.32 27.79 -6.22
N ILE A 22 -29.10 27.31 -5.95
CA ILE A 22 -28.77 26.21 -5.02
C ILE A 22 -27.26 26.32 -4.75
N ASN A 23 -26.89 26.79 -3.56
CA ASN A 23 -25.50 26.81 -3.10
C ASN A 23 -25.13 25.41 -2.59
N SER A 24 -24.85 24.45 -3.48
CA SER A 24 -24.18 23.21 -3.09
C SER A 24 -22.65 23.41 -3.18
N PRO A 25 -21.90 23.28 -2.07
CA PRO A 25 -20.45 23.30 -2.14
C PRO A 25 -19.97 22.10 -2.97
N CYS A 26 -18.98 22.33 -3.82
CA CYS A 26 -18.29 21.26 -4.53
C CYS A 26 -17.74 20.25 -3.53
N ARG A 27 -18.32 19.05 -3.49
CA ARG A 27 -17.93 17.97 -2.59
C ARG A 27 -17.00 17.00 -3.30
N TRP A 28 -15.72 17.19 -3.05
CA TRP A 28 -14.60 16.45 -3.65
C TRP A 28 -14.56 14.98 -3.21
N ASP A 29 -15.12 14.70 -2.04
CA ASP A 29 -15.43 13.40 -1.44
C ASP A 29 -16.45 12.56 -2.24
N LEU A 30 -17.26 13.22 -3.08
CA LEU A 30 -18.20 12.58 -4.01
C LEU A 30 -17.58 12.30 -5.38
N SER A 31 -16.35 12.77 -5.64
CA SER A 31 -15.59 12.48 -6.86
C SER A 31 -16.29 12.88 -8.17
N ILE A 32 -17.09 13.95 -8.13
CA ILE A 32 -17.82 14.51 -9.27
C ILE A 32 -17.33 15.94 -9.47
N ILE A 33 -16.55 16.15 -10.54
CA ILE A 33 -16.01 17.46 -10.93
C ILE A 33 -16.90 18.03 -12.04
N THR A 34 -18.16 18.32 -11.74
CA THR A 34 -18.99 19.13 -12.66
C THR A 34 -19.11 20.54 -12.11
N ASN A 35 -18.72 21.53 -12.91
CA ASN A 35 -18.89 22.98 -12.65
C ASN A 35 -18.12 23.60 -11.47
N CYS A 36 -17.07 22.96 -10.96
CA CYS A 36 -16.24 23.52 -9.88
C CYS A 36 -15.09 24.39 -10.40
N GLN A 37 -15.04 25.66 -9.97
CA GLN A 37 -14.08 26.68 -10.46
C GLN A 37 -12.62 26.47 -9.98
N GLY A 38 -12.38 25.56 -9.03
CA GLY A 38 -11.04 25.09 -8.61
C GLY A 38 -10.52 23.84 -9.35
N SER A 39 -11.22 23.41 -10.40
CA SER A 39 -11.03 22.10 -11.05
C SER A 39 -9.63 21.86 -11.64
N ILE A 40 -8.95 22.89 -12.17
CA ILE A 40 -7.69 22.70 -12.91
C ILE A 40 -6.60 22.07 -12.03
N TYR A 41 -6.40 22.58 -10.81
CA TYR A 41 -5.37 22.04 -9.90
C TYR A 41 -5.65 20.59 -9.51
N PHE A 42 -6.91 20.25 -9.24
CA PHE A 42 -7.31 18.88 -8.93
C PHE A 42 -7.19 17.96 -10.14
N PHE A 43 -7.55 18.42 -11.34
CA PHE A 43 -7.30 17.68 -12.58
C PHE A 43 -5.82 17.32 -12.73
N TRP A 44 -4.91 18.26 -12.46
CA TRP A 44 -3.47 17.99 -12.45
C TRP A 44 -3.08 16.91 -11.43
N ILE A 45 -3.61 16.96 -10.21
CA ILE A 45 -3.38 15.90 -9.20
C ILE A 45 -3.87 14.54 -9.71
N TYR A 46 -5.07 14.48 -10.30
CA TYR A 46 -5.62 13.24 -10.85
C TYR A 46 -4.76 12.72 -12.01
N TYR A 47 -4.30 13.59 -12.93
CA TYR A 47 -3.39 13.20 -14.02
C TYR A 47 -2.04 12.69 -13.53
N ILE A 48 -1.43 13.37 -12.55
CA ILE A 48 -0.19 12.92 -11.91
C ILE A 48 -0.42 11.56 -11.24
N SER A 49 -1.54 11.40 -10.52
CA SER A 49 -1.91 10.14 -9.86
C SER A 49 -2.12 9.00 -10.87
N ILE A 50 -2.80 9.25 -11.99
CA ILE A 50 -2.95 8.29 -13.10
C ILE A 50 -1.59 7.87 -13.63
N THR A 51 -0.69 8.84 -13.88
CA THR A 51 0.66 8.58 -14.39
C THR A 51 1.45 7.68 -13.43
N ILE A 52 1.41 7.98 -12.13
CA ILE A 52 2.06 7.16 -11.09
C ILE A 52 1.45 5.76 -11.04
N CYS A 53 0.12 5.62 -11.09
CA CYS A 53 -0.56 4.31 -11.11
C CYS A 53 -0.14 3.50 -12.34
N PHE A 54 0.01 4.14 -13.50
CA PHE A 54 0.44 3.49 -14.73
C PHE A 54 1.89 3.01 -14.65
N ILE A 55 2.80 3.83 -14.10
CA ILE A 55 4.19 3.44 -13.85
C ILE A 55 4.24 2.24 -12.90
N LEU A 56 3.48 2.27 -11.80
CA LEU A 56 3.39 1.15 -10.84
C LEU A 56 2.87 -0.13 -11.49
N LEU A 57 1.85 -0.01 -12.34
CA LEU A 57 1.27 -1.14 -13.07
C LEU A 57 2.28 -1.75 -14.05
N VAL A 58 2.90 -0.92 -14.89
CA VAL A 58 3.86 -1.38 -15.91
C VAL A 58 5.08 -2.01 -15.24
N THR A 59 5.65 -1.37 -14.23
CA THR A 59 6.80 -1.91 -13.50
C THR A 59 6.47 -3.24 -12.81
N SER A 60 5.32 -3.35 -12.16
CA SER A 60 4.88 -4.59 -11.52
C SER A 60 4.67 -5.72 -12.53
N LEU A 61 4.10 -5.40 -13.69
CA LEU A 61 3.84 -6.36 -14.78
C LEU A 61 5.15 -6.83 -15.42
N VAL A 62 6.08 -5.93 -15.73
CA VAL A 62 7.41 -6.28 -16.27
C VAL A 62 8.18 -7.18 -15.31
N ILE A 63 8.19 -6.87 -14.01
CA ILE A 63 8.86 -7.70 -13.00
C ILE A 63 8.18 -9.08 -12.90
N LEU A 64 6.84 -9.13 -12.98
CA LEU A 64 6.10 -10.39 -12.92
C LEU A 64 6.41 -11.28 -14.13
N ILE A 65 6.41 -10.73 -15.34
CA ILE A 65 6.79 -11.45 -16.58
C ILE A 65 8.22 -11.96 -16.48
N TYR A 66 9.18 -11.11 -16.07
CA TYR A 66 10.58 -11.51 -15.89
C TYR A 66 10.74 -12.66 -14.88
N LYS A 67 9.93 -12.68 -13.83
CA LYS A 67 9.95 -13.72 -12.78
C LYS A 67 9.11 -14.95 -13.10
N LEU A 68 8.41 -14.98 -14.24
CA LEU A 68 7.66 -16.15 -14.66
C LEU A 68 8.55 -17.04 -15.54
N PRO A 69 8.94 -18.25 -15.08
CA PRO A 69 9.51 -19.23 -15.98
C PRO A 69 8.47 -19.59 -17.05
N TRP A 70 8.91 -19.62 -18.32
CA TRP A 70 8.06 -19.91 -19.49
C TRP A 70 7.25 -21.21 -19.37
N ASN A 71 7.69 -22.15 -18.52
CA ASN A 71 7.10 -23.49 -18.40
C ASN A 71 6.48 -23.81 -17.02
N SER A 72 6.27 -22.81 -16.16
CA SER A 72 5.68 -23.06 -14.83
C SER A 72 4.18 -22.75 -14.82
N ASN A 73 3.36 -23.71 -14.35
CA ASN A 73 1.96 -23.46 -14.03
C ASN A 73 1.85 -22.25 -13.10
N LEU A 74 1.15 -21.21 -13.57
CA LEU A 74 1.03 -19.91 -12.93
C LEU A 74 0.54 -20.01 -11.47
N ILE A 75 -0.28 -21.03 -11.19
CA ILE A 75 -1.03 -21.23 -9.94
C ILE A 75 -0.26 -22.08 -8.93
N SER A 76 0.57 -23.05 -9.36
CA SER A 76 1.17 -24.04 -8.44
C SER A 76 2.38 -23.53 -7.66
N ASN A 77 3.01 -22.43 -8.12
CA ASN A 77 4.19 -21.83 -7.50
C ASN A 77 4.02 -20.32 -7.25
N LEU A 78 2.85 -19.93 -6.74
CA LEU A 78 2.52 -18.54 -6.41
C LEU A 78 3.17 -18.15 -5.07
N GLY A 79 4.48 -17.87 -5.12
CA GLY A 79 5.21 -17.36 -3.97
C GLY A 79 4.66 -16.00 -3.51
N PRO A 80 4.84 -15.63 -2.23
CA PRO A 80 4.36 -14.36 -1.68
C PRO A 80 4.74 -13.11 -2.50
N ILE A 81 5.94 -13.10 -3.10
CA ILE A 81 6.39 -12.00 -3.99
C ILE A 81 5.57 -11.92 -5.29
N LYS A 82 5.19 -13.06 -5.89
CA LYS A 82 4.34 -13.07 -7.08
C LYS A 82 2.93 -12.59 -6.73
N GLY A 83 2.41 -13.02 -5.57
CA GLY A 83 1.14 -12.52 -5.03
C GLY A 83 1.13 -11.01 -4.81
N PHE A 84 2.20 -10.47 -4.20
CA PHE A 84 2.37 -9.02 -4.04
C PHE A 84 2.28 -8.27 -5.37
N LEU A 85 3.00 -8.74 -6.40
CA LEU A 85 2.97 -8.11 -7.74
C LEU A 85 1.58 -8.17 -8.38
N ILE A 86 0.86 -9.28 -8.22
CA ILE A 86 -0.52 -9.42 -8.73
C ILE A 86 -1.45 -8.39 -8.05
N TRP A 87 -1.37 -8.26 -6.72
CA TRP A 87 -2.18 -7.27 -6.00
C TRP A 87 -1.81 -5.83 -6.34
N MET A 88 -0.53 -5.55 -6.60
CA MET A 88 -0.09 -4.23 -7.08
C MET A 88 -0.62 -3.90 -8.48
N ILE A 89 -0.69 -4.89 -9.37
CA ILE A 89 -1.32 -4.72 -10.69
C ILE A 89 -2.81 -4.41 -10.52
N LEU A 90 -3.53 -5.17 -9.67
CA LEU A 90 -4.94 -4.93 -9.37
C LEU A 90 -5.19 -3.55 -8.73
N HIS A 91 -4.33 -3.15 -7.79
CA HIS A 91 -4.37 -1.81 -7.20
C HIS A 91 -4.19 -0.73 -8.28
N GLY A 92 -3.17 -0.86 -9.12
CA GLY A 92 -2.88 0.09 -10.19
C GLY A 92 -4.01 0.21 -11.22
N THR A 93 -4.61 -0.92 -11.65
CA THR A 93 -5.72 -0.92 -12.60
C THR A 93 -6.96 -0.25 -12.03
N PHE A 94 -7.41 -0.65 -10.84
CA PHE A 94 -8.62 -0.10 -10.22
C PHE A 94 -8.46 1.38 -9.90
N ARG A 95 -7.28 1.81 -9.43
CA ARG A 95 -7.00 3.22 -9.20
C ARG A 95 -6.99 4.01 -10.49
N ALA A 96 -6.30 3.56 -11.53
CA ALA A 96 -6.31 4.23 -12.83
C ALA A 96 -7.72 4.35 -13.42
N ILE A 97 -8.51 3.26 -13.40
CA ILE A 97 -9.90 3.26 -13.88
C ILE A 97 -10.74 4.24 -13.03
N SER A 98 -10.62 4.21 -11.70
CA SER A 98 -11.37 5.12 -10.83
C SER A 98 -11.06 6.58 -11.15
N MET A 99 -9.79 6.94 -11.35
CA MET A 99 -9.40 8.31 -11.68
C MET A 99 -9.89 8.72 -13.07
N LEU A 100 -9.83 7.82 -14.07
CA LEU A 100 -10.36 8.08 -15.41
C LEU A 100 -11.88 8.30 -15.39
N ILE A 101 -12.60 7.51 -14.59
CA ILE A 101 -14.04 7.67 -14.39
C ILE A 101 -14.34 9.05 -13.82
N ILE A 102 -13.54 9.51 -12.85
CA ILE A 102 -13.69 10.82 -12.21
C ILE A 102 -13.37 11.95 -13.18
N THR A 103 -12.24 11.89 -13.89
CA THR A 103 -11.79 12.97 -14.77
C THR A 103 -12.66 13.13 -16.00
N ASN A 104 -13.11 12.02 -16.59
CA ASN A 104 -13.93 12.04 -17.80
C ASN A 104 -15.44 12.00 -17.50
N ASN A 105 -15.81 12.00 -16.21
CA ASN A 105 -17.18 11.83 -15.73
C ASN A 105 -17.91 10.63 -16.36
N TRP A 106 -17.20 9.52 -16.55
CA TRP A 106 -17.82 8.28 -17.03
C TRP A 106 -18.80 7.76 -15.97
N LEU A 107 -19.85 7.05 -16.38
CA LEU A 107 -20.84 6.46 -15.47
C LEU A 107 -21.57 7.49 -14.58
N HIS A 108 -22.01 8.62 -15.15
CA HIS A 108 -22.61 9.76 -14.42
C HIS A 108 -23.52 9.33 -13.25
N ASP A 109 -24.50 8.46 -13.51
CA ASP A 109 -25.55 8.10 -12.55
C ASP A 109 -25.32 6.80 -11.78
N ASN A 110 -24.25 6.06 -12.08
CA ASN A 110 -23.96 4.77 -11.44
C ASN A 110 -23.04 4.94 -10.21
N TYR A 111 -23.55 5.60 -9.16
CA TYR A 111 -22.81 5.89 -7.93
C TYR A 111 -22.28 4.63 -7.21
N ILE A 112 -23.05 3.53 -7.24
CA ILE A 112 -22.65 2.25 -6.63
C ILE A 112 -21.38 1.69 -7.30
N ILE A 113 -21.36 1.66 -8.64
CA ILE A 113 -20.21 1.13 -9.39
C ILE A 113 -18.98 2.01 -9.19
N LYS A 114 -19.16 3.34 -9.24
CA LYS A 114 -18.09 4.32 -8.95
C LYS A 114 -17.46 4.08 -7.58
N SER A 115 -18.30 3.90 -6.56
CA SER A 115 -17.88 3.61 -5.19
C SER A 115 -17.06 2.32 -5.11
N ILE A 116 -17.55 1.23 -5.74
CA ILE A 116 -16.91 -0.10 -5.71
C ILE A 116 -15.52 -0.05 -6.33
N ILE A 117 -15.41 0.55 -7.52
CA ILE A 117 -14.13 0.63 -8.23
C ILE A 117 -13.10 1.43 -7.41
N ASN A 118 -13.54 2.56 -6.83
CA ASN A 118 -12.64 3.39 -6.03
C ASN A 118 -12.16 2.66 -4.75
N ILE A 119 -13.08 2.06 -3.99
CA ILE A 119 -12.77 1.42 -2.71
C ILE A 119 -11.91 0.15 -2.92
N PHE A 120 -12.22 -0.68 -3.91
CA PHE A 120 -11.38 -1.85 -4.23
C PHE A 120 -9.97 -1.47 -4.64
N GLY A 121 -9.79 -0.34 -5.32
CA GLY A 121 -8.46 0.23 -5.56
C GLY A 121 -7.65 0.33 -4.27
N TRP A 122 -8.20 0.91 -3.20
CA TRP A 122 -7.53 1.03 -1.91
C TRP A 122 -7.34 -0.30 -1.18
N SER A 123 -8.35 -1.18 -1.20
CA SER A 123 -8.27 -2.50 -0.54
C SER A 123 -7.17 -3.37 -1.14
N PHE A 124 -7.00 -3.39 -2.46
CA PHE A 124 -5.91 -4.13 -3.09
C PHE A 124 -4.52 -3.63 -2.69
N GLY A 125 -4.37 -2.33 -2.45
CA GLY A 125 -3.12 -1.77 -1.93
C GLY A 125 -2.80 -2.29 -0.52
N CYS A 126 -3.81 -2.34 0.35
CA CYS A 126 -3.68 -2.90 1.71
C CYS A 126 -3.33 -4.40 1.67
N ILE A 127 -3.99 -5.16 0.79
CA ILE A 127 -3.73 -6.60 0.62
C ILE A 127 -2.32 -6.82 0.07
N ALA A 128 -1.87 -6.02 -0.91
CA ALA A 128 -0.49 -6.08 -1.40
C ALA A 128 0.52 -5.90 -0.25
N ALA A 129 0.34 -4.86 0.57
CA ALA A 129 1.20 -4.63 1.73
C ALA A 129 1.21 -5.85 2.69
N ALA A 130 0.04 -6.44 2.96
CA ALA A 130 -0.08 -7.65 3.77
C ALA A 130 0.63 -8.86 3.13
N THR A 131 0.50 -9.09 1.82
CA THR A 131 1.22 -10.17 1.12
C THR A 131 2.73 -9.99 1.18
N TYR A 132 3.21 -8.74 1.12
CA TYR A 132 4.62 -8.43 1.29
C TYR A 132 5.10 -8.74 2.73
N LEU A 133 4.31 -8.43 3.76
CA LEU A 133 4.60 -8.84 5.14
C LEU A 133 4.69 -10.36 5.29
N VAL A 134 3.78 -11.12 4.68
CA VAL A 134 3.86 -12.60 4.68
C VAL A 134 5.17 -13.09 4.06
N SER A 135 5.66 -12.40 3.02
CA SER A 135 6.97 -12.70 2.41
C SER A 135 8.11 -12.55 3.41
N ILE A 136 8.07 -11.48 4.22
CA ILE A 136 9.04 -11.23 5.29
C ILE A 136 9.00 -12.35 6.32
N PHE A 137 7.80 -12.69 6.84
CA PHE A 137 7.65 -13.73 7.84
C PHE A 137 8.11 -15.11 7.37
N LYS A 138 7.97 -15.44 6.09
CA LYS A 138 8.43 -16.72 5.53
C LYS A 138 9.96 -16.79 5.39
N VAL A 139 10.62 -15.66 5.17
CA VAL A 139 12.09 -15.59 5.03
C VAL A 139 12.77 -15.58 6.40
N LEU A 140 12.12 -14.97 7.40
CA LEU A 140 12.63 -14.79 8.75
C LEU A 140 13.13 -16.07 9.46
N PRO A 141 12.35 -17.17 9.55
CA PRO A 141 12.80 -18.39 10.21
C PRO A 141 13.97 -19.06 9.48
N ARG A 142 14.05 -18.94 8.15
CA ARG A 142 15.17 -19.51 7.37
C ARG A 142 16.48 -18.78 7.64
N LEU A 143 16.43 -17.47 7.88
CA LEU A 143 17.59 -16.67 8.24
C LEU A 143 18.04 -16.93 9.68
N ALA A 144 17.10 -16.99 10.63
CA ALA A 144 17.38 -17.27 12.04
C ALA A 144 17.93 -18.68 12.29
N LEU A 145 17.52 -19.67 11.47
CA LEU A 145 18.06 -21.03 11.56
C LEU A 145 19.46 -21.15 10.95
N ASN A 146 19.72 -20.50 9.80
CA ASN A 146 21.04 -20.56 9.16
C ASN A 146 22.14 -19.84 9.95
N SER A 147 21.81 -18.87 10.80
CA SER A 147 22.80 -18.26 11.70
C SER A 147 23.21 -19.20 12.83
N ASN A 148 22.31 -20.09 13.27
CA ASN A 148 22.46 -20.82 14.53
C ASN A 148 22.64 -22.34 14.36
N THR A 149 22.54 -22.91 13.16
CA THR A 149 22.85 -24.33 12.91
C THR A 149 24.31 -24.69 13.19
N VAL A 150 25.20 -23.71 13.38
CA VAL A 150 26.58 -23.95 13.81
C VAL A 150 26.69 -24.06 15.35
N PHE A 151 25.73 -23.52 16.13
CA PHE A 151 25.76 -23.56 17.60
C PHE A 151 24.34 -23.60 18.22
N ASN A 152 23.91 -24.79 18.66
CA ASN A 152 22.76 -25.08 19.55
C ASN A 152 21.32 -24.77 19.07
N ILE A 153 20.55 -25.86 18.87
CA ILE A 153 19.13 -25.90 18.53
C ILE A 153 18.23 -25.27 19.61
N GLU A 154 18.63 -25.32 20.89
CA GLU A 154 17.87 -24.73 22.01
C GLU A 154 17.83 -23.19 21.95
N ALA A 155 18.91 -22.54 21.51
CA ALA A 155 18.95 -21.08 21.37
C ALA A 155 18.04 -20.58 20.23
N ALA A 156 17.90 -21.37 19.16
CA ALA A 156 16.97 -21.07 18.07
C ALA A 156 15.50 -21.12 18.53
N ASN A 157 15.14 -22.11 19.37
CA ASN A 157 13.80 -22.17 19.96
C ASN A 157 13.53 -21.00 20.90
N ASN A 158 14.51 -20.59 21.71
CA ASN A 158 14.35 -19.45 22.63
C ASN A 158 14.21 -18.11 21.87
N LEU A 159 14.91 -17.89 20.75
CA LEU A 159 14.72 -16.69 19.92
C LEU A 159 13.38 -16.64 19.18
N ILE A 160 12.86 -17.78 18.72
CA ILE A 160 11.53 -17.88 18.11
C ILE A 160 10.44 -17.50 19.12
N VAL A 161 10.64 -17.90 20.38
CA VAL A 161 9.74 -17.59 21.51
C VAL A 161 9.92 -16.13 21.97
N ASP A 162 11.16 -15.64 22.14
CA ASP A 162 11.46 -14.28 22.62
C ASP A 162 11.12 -13.19 21.59
N HIS A 163 11.31 -13.45 20.30
CA HIS A 163 11.01 -12.48 19.23
C HIS A 163 9.62 -12.68 18.61
N PHE A 164 8.82 -13.61 19.14
CA PHE A 164 7.47 -13.95 18.69
C PHE A 164 7.42 -14.13 17.16
N ILE A 165 8.18 -15.11 16.65
CA ILE A 165 8.16 -15.46 15.23
C ILE A 165 7.02 -16.47 15.00
N PRO A 166 5.89 -16.05 14.39
CA PRO A 166 4.77 -16.95 14.17
C PRO A 166 5.12 -18.06 13.18
N LYS A 167 4.58 -19.27 13.39
CA LYS A 167 4.69 -20.39 12.45
C LYS A 167 4.05 -20.03 11.10
N ASP A 168 4.64 -20.50 10.00
CA ASP A 168 4.18 -20.26 8.62
C ASP A 168 2.67 -20.52 8.43
N SER A 169 2.14 -21.59 9.02
CA SER A 169 0.71 -21.94 8.93
C SER A 169 -0.20 -20.94 9.65
N THR A 170 0.25 -20.35 10.76
CA THR A 170 -0.48 -19.32 11.49
C THR A 170 -0.49 -18.01 10.71
N VAL A 171 0.65 -17.62 10.13
CA VAL A 171 0.77 -16.41 9.28
C VAL A 171 -0.17 -16.51 8.08
N LEU A 172 -0.21 -17.66 7.41
CA LEU A 172 -1.07 -17.88 6.25
C LEU A 172 -2.56 -17.78 6.62
N LYS A 173 -2.97 -18.35 7.76
CA LYS A 173 -4.35 -18.24 8.25
C LYS A 173 -4.73 -16.78 8.54
N ILE A 174 -3.90 -16.05 9.28
CA ILE A 174 -4.13 -14.64 9.59
C ILE A 174 -4.24 -13.81 8.30
N TYR A 175 -3.35 -14.04 7.34
CA TYR A 175 -3.38 -13.35 6.05
C TYR A 175 -4.69 -13.57 5.28
N TRP A 176 -5.14 -14.82 5.15
CA TRP A 176 -6.39 -15.10 4.44
C TRP A 176 -7.61 -14.56 5.17
N THR A 177 -7.65 -14.68 6.50
CA THR A 177 -8.72 -14.07 7.30
C THR A 177 -8.75 -12.55 7.12
N PHE A 178 -7.61 -11.87 7.20
CA PHE A 178 -7.52 -10.43 6.93
C PHE A 178 -7.99 -10.08 5.51
N THR A 179 -7.54 -10.82 4.49
CA THR A 179 -7.90 -10.58 3.09
C THR A 179 -9.41 -10.72 2.86
N ILE A 180 -10.02 -11.79 3.39
CA ILE A 180 -11.47 -12.04 3.25
C ILE A 180 -12.27 -10.95 3.97
N ILE A 181 -11.87 -10.59 5.19
CA ILE A 181 -12.54 -9.51 5.95
C ILE A 181 -12.46 -8.21 5.16
N MET A 182 -11.25 -7.76 4.80
CA MET A 182 -11.06 -6.49 4.06
C MET A 182 -11.87 -6.43 2.77
N ILE A 183 -11.91 -7.50 1.97
CA ILE A 183 -12.68 -7.50 0.71
C ILE A 183 -14.18 -7.41 0.98
N THR A 184 -14.68 -8.19 1.94
CA THR A 184 -16.12 -8.27 2.23
C THR A 184 -16.64 -6.99 2.88
N THR A 185 -15.94 -6.44 3.87
CA THR A 185 -16.27 -5.15 4.51
C THR A 185 -16.20 -4.00 3.50
N SER A 186 -15.13 -3.93 2.71
CA SER A 186 -14.96 -2.91 1.66
C SER A 186 -16.11 -2.96 0.64
N LEU A 187 -16.51 -4.16 0.21
CA LEU A 187 -17.62 -4.32 -0.75
C LEU A 187 -18.94 -3.83 -0.16
N ILE A 188 -19.27 -4.26 1.06
CA ILE A 188 -20.53 -3.90 1.74
C ILE A 188 -20.59 -2.38 1.97
N LEU A 189 -19.54 -1.80 2.56
CA LEU A 189 -19.48 -0.36 2.84
C LEU A 189 -19.50 0.45 1.54
N SER A 190 -18.88 -0.05 0.49
CA SER A 190 -18.92 0.59 -0.82
C SER A 190 -20.32 0.65 -1.42
N ILE A 191 -21.07 -0.45 -1.32
CA ILE A 191 -22.46 -0.50 -1.79
C ILE A 191 -23.31 0.50 -1.00
N PHE A 192 -23.19 0.51 0.32
CA PHE A 192 -23.91 1.47 1.16
C PHE A 192 -23.53 2.92 0.84
N LYS A 193 -22.24 3.21 0.65
CA LYS A 193 -21.77 4.54 0.26
C LYS A 193 -22.43 5.01 -1.04
N GLY A 194 -22.38 4.17 -2.08
CA GLY A 194 -22.98 4.49 -3.37
C GLY A 194 -24.50 4.60 -3.32
N TYR A 195 -25.16 3.77 -2.51
CA TYR A 195 -26.61 3.84 -2.30
C TYR A 195 -27.04 5.13 -1.59
N PHE A 196 -26.36 5.53 -0.50
CA PHE A 196 -26.70 6.76 0.21
C PHE A 196 -26.40 8.02 -0.59
N GLN A 197 -25.39 7.97 -1.47
CA GLN A 197 -25.15 9.01 -2.46
C GLN A 197 -26.30 9.11 -3.48
N MET A 198 -26.83 7.98 -3.94
CA MET A 198 -27.94 7.95 -4.90
C MET A 198 -29.26 8.48 -4.31
N VAL A 199 -29.49 8.31 -3.00
CA VAL A 199 -30.71 8.75 -2.29
C VAL A 199 -30.52 10.13 -1.62
N ASP A 200 -29.42 10.84 -1.93
CA ASP A 200 -29.08 12.16 -1.37
C ASP A 200 -29.09 12.23 0.18
N LYS A 201 -28.78 11.11 0.84
CA LYS A 201 -28.69 11.03 2.31
C LYS A 201 -27.27 11.35 2.79
N GLU A 202 -26.94 12.64 2.79
CA GLU A 202 -25.61 13.16 3.13
C GLU A 202 -25.08 12.71 4.50
N SER A 203 -25.91 12.69 5.55
CA SER A 203 -25.46 12.30 6.89
C SER A 203 -24.98 10.84 6.93
N LEU A 204 -25.73 9.92 6.32
CA LEU A 204 -25.38 8.51 6.24
C LEU A 204 -24.17 8.27 5.33
N PHE A 205 -24.08 9.01 4.22
CA PHE A 205 -22.90 8.99 3.36
C PHE A 205 -21.62 9.36 4.15
N ASN A 206 -21.66 10.46 4.91
CA ASN A 206 -20.52 10.91 5.71
C ASN A 206 -20.12 9.92 6.80
N ILE A 207 -21.10 9.26 7.43
CA ILE A 207 -20.86 8.21 8.42
C ILE A 207 -20.16 7.02 7.77
N ILE A 208 -20.67 6.51 6.65
CA ILE A 208 -20.06 5.36 5.95
C ILE A 208 -18.65 5.71 5.45
N GLN A 209 -18.47 6.90 4.88
CA GLN A 209 -17.16 7.38 4.45
C GLN A 209 -16.16 7.44 5.61
N SER A 210 -16.60 7.88 6.79
CA SER A 210 -15.77 7.92 8.00
C SER A 210 -15.40 6.51 8.47
N ILE A 211 -16.35 5.57 8.43
CA ILE A 211 -16.09 4.16 8.79
C ILE A 211 -15.05 3.53 7.84
N ILE A 212 -15.19 3.75 6.53
CA ILE A 212 -14.23 3.27 5.52
C ILE A 212 -12.83 3.84 5.81
N LEU A 213 -12.74 5.14 6.11
CA LEU A 213 -11.46 5.77 6.42
C LEU A 213 -10.83 5.15 7.67
N ILE A 214 -11.61 4.97 8.74
CA ILE A 214 -11.13 4.34 9.98
C ILE A 214 -10.63 2.92 9.74
N GLU A 215 -11.35 2.12 8.95
CA GLU A 215 -10.96 0.75 8.60
C GLU A 215 -9.58 0.72 7.93
N TYR A 216 -9.38 1.54 6.89
CA TYR A 216 -8.08 1.62 6.21
C TYR A 216 -6.99 2.17 7.12
N CYS A 217 -7.30 3.15 7.94
CA CYS A 217 -6.37 3.72 8.90
C CYS A 217 -5.84 2.68 9.89
N ILE A 218 -6.73 1.85 10.44
CA ILE A 218 -6.33 0.75 11.33
C ILE A 218 -5.45 -0.25 10.57
N ALA A 219 -5.84 -0.64 9.35
CA ALA A 219 -5.05 -1.56 8.52
C ALA A 219 -3.64 -1.01 8.24
N TYR A 220 -3.54 0.27 7.92
CA TYR A 220 -2.28 0.96 7.69
C TYR A 220 -1.42 1.04 8.94
N ILE A 221 -1.95 1.50 10.08
CA ILE A 221 -1.21 1.58 11.35
C ILE A 221 -0.64 0.21 11.75
N LEU A 222 -1.47 -0.84 11.68
CA LEU A 222 -1.02 -2.21 11.96
C LEU A 222 0.09 -2.64 10.99
N GLY A 223 -0.07 -2.35 9.69
CA GLY A 223 0.95 -2.60 8.67
C GLY A 223 2.28 -1.91 8.98
N ALA A 224 2.26 -0.61 9.32
CA ALA A 224 3.47 0.14 9.70
C ALA A 224 4.17 -0.46 10.91
N LEU A 225 3.43 -0.78 11.98
CA LEU A 225 4.00 -1.40 13.17
C LEU A 225 4.66 -2.74 12.84
N CYS A 226 4.03 -3.56 11.98
CA CYS A 226 4.63 -4.79 11.50
C CYS A 226 5.90 -4.54 10.67
N PHE A 227 5.91 -3.58 9.74
CA PHE A 227 7.09 -3.26 8.95
C PHE A 227 8.25 -2.74 9.79
N ILE A 228 7.99 -1.87 10.77
CA ILE A 228 9.03 -1.33 11.66
C ILE A 228 9.63 -2.46 12.50
N LYS A 229 8.78 -3.24 13.18
CA LYS A 229 9.22 -4.30 14.10
C LYS A 229 9.93 -5.43 13.34
N TYR A 230 9.25 -6.01 12.36
CA TYR A 230 9.76 -7.20 11.66
C TYR A 230 10.76 -6.84 10.57
N GLY A 231 10.63 -5.68 9.92
CA GLY A 231 11.63 -5.21 8.96
C GLY A 231 12.99 -4.92 9.61
N SER A 232 13.01 -4.33 10.80
CA SER A 232 14.24 -4.15 11.59
C SER A 232 14.84 -5.50 12.00
N LEU A 233 14.00 -6.47 12.38
CA LEU A 233 14.44 -7.81 12.76
C LEU A 233 15.06 -8.59 11.59
N VAL A 234 14.46 -8.52 10.39
CA VAL A 234 15.05 -9.10 9.16
C VAL A 234 16.45 -8.54 8.92
N VAL A 235 16.60 -7.23 9.06
CA VAL A 235 17.88 -6.55 8.84
C VAL A 235 18.94 -7.00 9.84
N LYS A 236 18.58 -7.14 11.13
CA LYS A 236 19.50 -7.63 12.17
C LYS A 236 19.95 -9.07 11.91
N LEU A 237 19.00 -9.97 11.63
CA LEU A 237 19.31 -11.37 11.33
C LEU A 237 20.13 -11.53 10.04
N LEU A 238 19.88 -10.68 9.04
CA LEU A 238 20.71 -10.62 7.85
C LEU A 238 22.14 -10.15 8.19
N ASP A 239 22.32 -9.09 8.98
CA ASP A 239 23.65 -8.63 9.39
C ASP A 239 24.42 -9.72 10.15
N GLU A 240 23.76 -10.42 11.08
CA GLU A 240 24.33 -11.55 11.81
C GLU A 240 24.69 -12.72 10.90
N SER A 241 23.80 -13.11 9.98
CA SER A 241 24.09 -14.17 9.01
C SER A 241 25.28 -13.84 8.10
N ALA A 242 25.48 -12.56 7.77
CA ALA A 242 26.62 -12.12 6.98
C ALA A 242 27.92 -12.18 7.77
N LYS A 243 27.92 -11.76 9.05
CA LYS A 243 29.06 -11.93 9.95
C LYS A 243 29.46 -13.40 10.09
N LEU A 244 28.47 -14.27 10.24
CA LEU A 244 28.66 -15.73 10.38
C LEU A 244 29.16 -16.41 9.10
N MET A 245 28.87 -15.86 7.91
CA MET A 245 29.50 -16.30 6.67
C MET A 245 30.98 -15.91 6.54
N GLY A 246 31.59 -15.32 7.59
CA GLY A 246 33.00 -14.92 7.61
C GLY A 246 33.29 -13.74 6.68
N LEU A 247 32.27 -12.97 6.31
CA LEU A 247 32.41 -11.87 5.34
C LEU A 247 33.28 -10.71 5.90
N GLU A 248 33.45 -10.60 7.21
CA GLU A 248 34.37 -9.64 7.86
C GLU A 248 35.85 -10.06 7.80
N ASP A 249 36.15 -11.38 7.82
CA ASP A 249 37.53 -11.89 7.83
C ASP A 249 38.14 -12.07 6.43
N ILE A 250 37.33 -11.99 5.37
CA ILE A 250 37.76 -12.33 4.01
C ILE A 250 37.97 -11.08 3.15
N ARG A 251 38.84 -10.18 3.63
CA ARG A 251 39.31 -9.00 2.85
C ARG A 251 40.32 -9.37 1.75
N LYS A 252 40.70 -10.65 1.62
CA LYS A 252 41.76 -11.15 0.71
C LYS A 252 41.27 -11.73 -0.63
N SER A 253 39.96 -11.83 -0.88
CA SER A 253 39.41 -12.45 -2.11
C SER A 253 38.46 -11.49 -2.84
N GLU A 254 38.85 -11.09 -4.05
CA GLU A 254 38.15 -10.11 -4.90
C GLU A 254 36.71 -10.55 -5.25
N SER A 255 36.49 -11.86 -5.46
CA SER A 255 35.17 -12.43 -5.74
C SER A 255 34.22 -12.45 -4.53
N LYS A 256 34.77 -12.59 -3.31
CA LYS A 256 33.99 -12.54 -2.06
C LYS A 256 33.69 -11.09 -1.64
N ALA A 257 34.60 -10.15 -1.91
CA ALA A 257 34.37 -8.72 -1.71
C ALA A 257 33.22 -8.19 -2.59
N SER A 258 33.16 -8.59 -3.87
CA SER A 258 32.05 -8.25 -4.77
C SER A 258 30.69 -8.79 -4.28
N ARG A 259 30.66 -10.02 -3.73
CA ARG A 259 29.46 -10.57 -3.09
C ARG A 259 29.04 -9.79 -1.84
N LEU A 260 29.99 -9.33 -1.02
CA LEU A 260 29.72 -8.50 0.17
C LEU A 260 29.15 -7.12 -0.20
N VAL A 261 29.68 -6.49 -1.26
CA VAL A 261 29.15 -5.22 -1.78
C VAL A 261 27.72 -5.41 -2.29
N ASN A 262 27.47 -6.42 -3.14
CA ASN A 262 26.13 -6.72 -3.65
C ASN A 262 25.13 -7.03 -2.52
N TYR A 263 25.59 -7.72 -1.48
CA TYR A 263 24.81 -8.02 -0.28
C TYR A 263 24.47 -6.77 0.54
N ARG A 264 25.44 -5.90 0.81
CA ARG A 264 25.21 -4.60 1.48
C ARG A 264 24.27 -3.71 0.69
N THR A 265 24.39 -3.70 -0.64
CA THR A 265 23.46 -3.00 -1.52
C THR A 265 22.04 -3.57 -1.43
N TYR A 266 21.88 -4.89 -1.36
CA TYR A 266 20.57 -5.53 -1.16
C TYR A 266 19.96 -5.17 0.20
N LEU A 267 20.76 -5.20 1.27
CA LEU A 267 20.35 -4.79 2.61
C LEU A 267 19.91 -3.33 2.68
N ASN A 268 20.67 -2.43 2.06
CA ASN A 268 20.29 -1.01 1.99
C ASN A 268 19.02 -0.81 1.18
N LYS A 269 18.84 -1.54 0.07
CA LYS A 269 17.57 -1.52 -0.69
C LYS A 269 16.39 -1.98 0.16
N LEU A 270 16.57 -3.04 0.97
CA LEU A 270 15.52 -3.54 1.87
C LEU A 270 15.20 -2.54 3.00
N LYS A 271 16.22 -1.93 3.60
CA LYS A 271 16.06 -0.87 4.61
C LYS A 271 15.30 0.33 4.04
N ILE A 272 15.71 0.81 2.87
CA ILE A 272 15.04 1.92 2.18
C ILE A 272 13.60 1.53 1.85
N MET A 273 13.35 0.31 1.37
CA MET A 273 11.99 -0.12 1.04
C MET A 273 11.09 -0.24 2.28
N ASN A 274 11.58 -0.80 3.39
CA ASN A 274 10.84 -0.87 4.65
C ASN A 274 10.59 0.51 5.25
N PHE A 275 11.57 1.42 5.17
CA PHE A 275 11.44 2.80 5.62
C PHE A 275 10.47 3.60 4.75
N SER A 276 10.58 3.48 3.43
CA SER A 276 9.65 4.12 2.47
C SER A 276 8.23 3.60 2.64
N LEU A 277 8.04 2.29 2.83
CA LEU A 277 6.73 1.72 3.14
C LEU A 277 6.19 2.25 4.47
N SER A 278 7.03 2.33 5.51
CA SER A 278 6.63 2.94 6.79
C SER A 278 6.25 4.41 6.64
N ILE A 279 6.99 5.19 5.85
CA ILE A 279 6.68 6.60 5.58
C ILE A 279 5.39 6.73 4.78
N ILE A 280 5.21 5.95 3.71
CA ILE A 280 3.98 5.99 2.89
C ILE A 280 2.76 5.71 3.78
N VAL A 281 2.86 4.73 4.67
CA VAL A 281 1.81 4.39 5.63
C VAL A 281 1.54 5.53 6.62
N CYS A 282 2.57 6.24 7.09
CA CYS A 282 2.41 7.40 7.97
C CYS A 282 1.98 8.70 7.25
N CYS A 283 2.32 8.86 5.97
CA CYS A 283 2.08 10.09 5.20
C CYS A 283 0.72 10.13 4.49
N VAL A 284 0.01 9.00 4.33
CA VAL A 284 -1.39 8.96 3.85
C VAL A 284 -2.34 9.76 4.76
N TYR A 285 -1.88 10.16 5.96
CA TYR A 285 -2.66 10.85 6.99
C TYR A 285 -2.65 12.40 6.94
N LYS A 286 -2.07 13.02 5.90
CA LYS A 286 -2.01 14.49 5.78
C LYS A 286 -2.79 15.10 4.61
N LEU A 287 -3.63 14.32 3.94
CA LEU A 287 -4.60 14.78 2.95
C LEU A 287 -6.03 14.48 3.43
#